data_AF-A0A178V6C3-F1
#
_entry.id   AF-A0A178V6C3-F1
#
_cell.length_a   1.000
_cell.length_b   1.000
_cell.length_c   1.000
_cell.angle_alpha   90.00
_cell.angle_beta   90.00
_cell.angle_gamma   90.00
#
_symmetry.space_group_name_H-M   'P 1'
#
loop_
_entity.id
_entity.type
_entity.pdbx_description
1 polymer ?
#
loop_
_entity_poly.entity_id
_entity_poly.type
_entity_poly.pdbx_seq_one_letter_code
_entity_poly.pdbx_strand_id
1 'polypeptide(L)'
;MTKWKWSYKIGTKGEALSVHTLAGSSTVEWKEGSLVAKKQPLTWYKSTFDSPTGNEPLALDMNTMGKGQMWINGQNIGRHWPAYTARGKCERCSYAGTFTEKKCLSNCGEASQRW
;
A
#
# COMPACT_ATOMS: atom_id res chain seq x y z
N MET A 1 2.03 23.13 29.97
CA MET A 1 1.00 22.85 28.95
C MET A 1 1.06 23.95 27.90
N THR A 2 1.10 23.60 26.62
CA THR A 2 1.25 24.56 25.51
C THR A 2 0.04 25.50 25.43
N LYS A 3 0.26 26.82 25.50
CA LYS A 3 -0.78 27.87 25.54
C LYS A 3 -1.40 28.22 24.16
N TRP A 4 -1.19 27.39 23.16
CA TRP A 4 -1.58 27.66 21.77
C TRP A 4 -2.89 26.97 21.38
N LYS A 5 -3.69 27.63 20.53
CA LYS A 5 -4.91 27.05 19.97
C LYS A 5 -4.56 26.10 18.82
N TRP A 6 -4.93 24.82 18.97
CA TRP A 6 -4.77 23.79 17.95
C TRP A 6 -6.12 23.42 17.33
N SER A 7 -6.10 23.02 16.05
CA SER A 7 -7.26 22.45 15.35
C SER A 7 -6.93 21.05 14.88
N TYR A 8 -7.94 20.17 14.85
CA TYR A 8 -7.80 18.77 14.50
C TYR A 8 -8.76 18.40 13.38
N LYS A 9 -8.31 17.51 12.50
CA LYS A 9 -9.13 16.87 11.49
C LYS A 9 -8.81 15.38 11.47
N ILE A 10 -9.84 14.56 11.67
CA ILE A 10 -9.70 13.10 11.67
C ILE A 10 -9.74 12.61 10.22
N GLY A 11 -8.79 11.73 9.87
CA GLY A 11 -8.73 11.09 8.56
C GLY A 11 -8.46 12.04 7.39
N THR A 12 -8.62 11.50 6.18
CA THR A 12 -8.42 12.20 4.92
C THR A 12 -9.75 12.62 4.29
N LYS A 13 -9.72 13.64 3.42
CA LYS A 13 -10.92 14.05 2.67
C LYS A 13 -11.47 12.92 1.78
N GLY A 14 -10.59 12.10 1.19
CA GLY A 14 -11.00 10.98 0.35
C GLY A 14 -11.70 9.85 1.11
N GLU A 15 -11.30 9.60 2.37
CA GLU A 15 -12.03 8.69 3.26
C GLU A 15 -13.42 9.24 3.61
N ALA A 16 -13.52 10.52 3.97
CA ALA A 16 -14.80 11.16 4.26
C ALA A 16 -15.77 11.14 3.06
N LEU A 17 -15.23 11.25 1.84
CA LEU A 17 -15.99 11.13 0.59
C LEU A 17 -16.19 9.69 0.11
N SER A 18 -15.66 8.70 0.84
CA SER A 18 -15.73 7.27 0.48
C SER A 18 -15.27 6.99 -0.96
N VAL A 19 -14.19 7.65 -1.41
CA VAL A 19 -13.68 7.61 -2.80
C VAL A 19 -13.32 6.20 -3.29
N HIS A 20 -13.08 5.28 -2.36
CA HIS A 20 -12.85 3.86 -2.63
C HIS A 20 -14.11 3.09 -3.07
N THR A 21 -15.30 3.69 -2.93
CA THR A 21 -16.58 3.12 -3.40
C THR A 21 -16.96 3.70 -4.76
N LEU A 22 -17.81 3.00 -5.52
CA LEU A 22 -18.30 3.50 -6.81
C LEU A 22 -19.03 4.85 -6.67
N ALA A 23 -19.93 4.94 -5.69
CA ALA A 23 -20.72 6.15 -5.43
C ALA A 23 -19.86 7.33 -4.96
N GLY A 24 -18.89 7.10 -4.06
CA GLY A 24 -17.97 8.15 -3.62
C GLY A 24 -17.03 8.60 -4.72
N SER A 25 -16.55 7.68 -5.56
CA SER A 25 -15.66 7.98 -6.70
C SER A 25 -16.29 8.93 -7.71
N SER A 26 -17.62 8.88 -7.92
CA SER A 26 -18.33 9.79 -8.82
C SER A 26 -18.49 11.22 -8.29
N THR A 27 -18.14 11.48 -7.02
CA THR A 27 -18.28 12.82 -6.40
C THR A 27 -17.03 13.70 -6.54
N VAL A 28 -15.95 13.18 -7.14
CA VAL A 28 -14.67 13.88 -7.26
C VAL A 28 -14.21 13.94 -8.72
N GLU A 29 -13.47 15.00 -9.05
CA GLU A 29 -12.83 15.12 -10.35
C GLU A 29 -11.54 14.31 -10.41
N TRP A 30 -11.47 13.36 -11.33
CA TRP A 30 -10.28 12.57 -11.60
C TRP A 30 -9.44 13.21 -12.69
N LYS A 31 -8.11 13.08 -12.60
CA LYS A 31 -7.18 13.48 -13.66
C LYS A 31 -6.71 12.24 -14.40
N GLU A 32 -6.67 12.34 -15.73
CA GLU A 32 -6.39 11.23 -16.64
C GLU A 32 -5.28 11.61 -17.64
N GLY A 33 -4.76 10.61 -18.36
CA GLY A 33 -3.72 10.80 -19.37
C GLY A 33 -2.43 11.42 -18.81
N SER A 34 -1.92 12.45 -19.48
CA SER A 34 -0.69 13.14 -19.07
C SER A 34 -0.82 13.93 -17.75
N LEU A 35 -2.05 14.16 -17.27
CA LEU A 35 -2.35 14.91 -16.05
C LEU A 35 -2.34 14.04 -14.79
N VAL A 36 -2.16 12.73 -14.92
CA VAL A 36 -2.05 11.82 -13.76
C VAL A 36 -0.86 12.25 -12.90
N ALA A 37 -1.13 12.46 -11.62
CA ALA A 37 -0.12 12.83 -10.65
C ALA A 37 0.98 11.76 -10.57
N LYS A 38 2.25 12.19 -10.54
CA LYS A 38 3.41 11.30 -10.42
C LYS A 38 4.23 11.73 -9.21
N LYS A 39 4.54 10.77 -8.34
CA LYS A 39 5.35 10.98 -7.12
C LYS A 39 4.80 12.11 -6.22
N GLN A 40 3.47 12.30 -6.20
CA GLN A 40 2.80 13.27 -5.35
C GLN A 40 2.32 12.61 -4.06
N PRO A 41 2.48 13.26 -2.88
CA PRO A 41 1.95 12.77 -1.63
C PRO A 41 0.41 12.85 -1.60
N LEU A 42 -0.22 12.11 -0.69
CA LEU A 42 -1.67 12.16 -0.42
C LEU A 42 -2.57 12.09 -1.67
N THR A 43 -2.21 11.21 -2.61
CA THR A 43 -2.89 11.06 -3.90
C THR A 43 -3.74 9.80 -3.91
N TRP A 44 -4.97 9.92 -4.42
CA TRP A 44 -5.83 8.78 -4.74
C TRP A 44 -5.63 8.40 -6.20
N TYR A 45 -5.45 7.11 -6.47
CA TYR A 45 -5.43 6.53 -7.81
C TYR A 45 -6.59 5.55 -7.93
N LYS A 46 -7.15 5.43 -9.13
CA LYS A 46 -8.11 4.38 -9.47
C LYS A 46 -7.78 3.82 -10.84
N SER A 47 -8.17 2.57 -11.05
CA SER A 47 -8.15 1.92 -12.36
C SER A 47 -9.29 0.89 -12.40
N THR A 48 -9.61 0.44 -13.60
CA THR A 48 -10.55 -0.65 -13.86
C THR A 48 -9.81 -1.70 -14.69
N PHE A 49 -9.99 -2.97 -14.35
CA PHE A 49 -9.35 -4.08 -15.03
C PHE A 49 -10.28 -5.29 -15.03
N ASP A 50 -10.16 -6.14 -16.05
CA ASP A 50 -10.87 -7.40 -16.12
C ASP A 50 -10.19 -8.45 -15.24
N SER A 51 -10.97 -9.36 -14.65
CA SER A 51 -10.41 -10.45 -13.85
C SER A 51 -9.47 -11.30 -14.71
N PRO A 52 -8.25 -11.60 -14.22
CA PRO A 52 -7.39 -12.58 -14.87
C PRO A 52 -8.08 -13.95 -14.98
N THR A 53 -7.76 -14.69 -16.03
CA THR A 53 -8.24 -16.07 -16.23
C THR A 53 -7.49 -17.06 -15.33
N GLY A 54 -8.17 -18.10 -14.86
CA GLY A 54 -7.60 -19.17 -14.03
C GLY A 54 -8.08 -19.11 -12.58
N ASN A 55 -7.58 -20.04 -11.75
CA ASN A 55 -7.97 -20.19 -10.34
C ASN A 55 -6.81 -19.97 -9.36
N GLU A 56 -5.66 -19.49 -9.86
CA GLU A 56 -4.48 -19.25 -9.04
C GLU A 56 -4.67 -18.02 -8.14
N PRO A 57 -4.04 -17.99 -6.96
CA PRO A 57 -4.04 -16.80 -6.11
C PRO A 57 -3.48 -15.57 -6.83
N LEU A 58 -4.08 -14.41 -6.55
CA LEU A 58 -3.69 -13.14 -7.14
C LEU A 58 -3.12 -12.19 -6.07
N ALA A 59 -2.20 -11.33 -6.49
CA ALA A 59 -1.64 -10.27 -5.67
C ALA A 59 -1.36 -9.01 -6.52
N LEU A 60 -1.17 -7.87 -5.86
CA LEU A 60 -0.83 -6.61 -6.52
C LEU A 60 0.65 -6.31 -6.32
N ASP A 61 1.41 -6.22 -7.41
CA ASP A 61 2.78 -5.75 -7.33
C ASP A 61 2.82 -4.24 -7.09
N MET A 62 3.08 -3.84 -5.84
CA MET A 62 3.11 -2.44 -5.43
C MET A 62 4.53 -1.86 -5.42
N ASN A 63 5.55 -2.54 -5.95
CA ASN A 63 6.97 -2.16 -5.79
C ASN A 63 7.29 -0.72 -6.21
N THR A 64 6.52 -0.15 -7.15
CA THR A 64 6.70 1.23 -7.62
C THR A 64 6.01 2.29 -6.75
N MET A 65 5.28 1.87 -5.73
CA MET A 65 4.48 2.73 -4.85
C MET A 65 5.22 3.07 -3.56
N GLY A 66 4.67 4.02 -2.79
CA GLY A 66 5.23 4.44 -1.50
C GLY A 66 4.59 3.70 -0.32
N LYS A 67 3.58 4.33 0.26
CA LYS A 67 2.80 3.84 1.41
C LYS A 67 1.34 4.24 1.23
N GLY A 68 0.40 3.37 1.59
CA GLY A 68 -1.01 3.68 1.47
C GLY A 68 -1.92 2.53 1.87
N GLN A 69 -3.13 2.56 1.34
CA GLN A 69 -4.16 1.54 1.49
C GLN A 69 -4.70 1.20 0.10
N MET A 70 -5.25 -0.01 -0.03
CA MET A 70 -5.77 -0.50 -1.31
C MET A 70 -7.20 -1.01 -1.16
N TRP A 71 -7.98 -0.86 -2.22
CA TRP A 71 -9.33 -1.37 -2.32
C TRP A 71 -9.57 -2.04 -3.67
N ILE A 72 -10.32 -3.14 -3.66
CA ILE A 72 -10.84 -3.79 -4.87
C ILE A 72 -12.36 -3.90 -4.69
N ASN A 73 -13.13 -3.38 -5.63
CA ASN A 73 -14.60 -3.40 -5.59
C ASN A 73 -15.19 -2.85 -4.26
N GLY A 74 -14.59 -1.77 -3.74
CA GLY A 74 -14.98 -1.15 -2.47
C GLY A 74 -14.48 -1.87 -1.21
N GLN A 75 -13.88 -3.06 -1.33
CA GLN A 75 -13.35 -3.83 -0.20
C GLN A 75 -11.90 -3.48 0.08
N ASN A 76 -11.58 -3.15 1.33
CA ASN A 76 -10.21 -2.84 1.74
C ASN A 76 -9.39 -4.14 1.79
N ILE A 77 -8.30 -4.19 1.01
CA ILE A 77 -7.41 -5.36 0.94
C ILE A 77 -6.13 -5.18 1.78
N GLY A 78 -6.02 -4.07 2.51
CA GLY A 78 -4.95 -3.82 3.47
C GLY A 78 -4.12 -2.57 3.18
N ARG A 79 -3.06 -2.42 3.98
CA ARG A 79 -2.05 -1.37 3.83
C ARG A 79 -0.92 -1.89 2.96
N HIS A 80 -0.38 -1.04 2.09
CA HIS A 80 0.88 -1.32 1.40
C HIS A 80 1.96 -0.38 1.91
N TRP A 81 3.19 -0.88 2.06
CA TRP A 81 4.36 -0.05 2.33
C TRP A 81 5.67 -0.58 1.68
N PRO A 82 5.67 -0.78 0.36
CA PRO A 82 6.80 -1.34 -0.36
C PRO A 82 8.07 -0.47 -0.27
N ALA A 83 7.93 0.84 -0.13
CA ALA A 83 9.08 1.73 0.09
C ALA A 83 9.78 1.52 1.45
N TYR A 84 9.17 0.78 2.38
CA TYR A 84 9.85 0.36 3.60
C TYR A 84 10.71 -0.87 3.30
N THR A 85 11.98 -0.63 3.03
CA THR A 85 12.96 -1.68 2.72
C THR A 85 13.21 -2.58 3.92
N ALA A 86 13.20 -3.90 3.71
CA ALA A 86 13.57 -4.89 4.71
C ALA A 86 15.06 -4.76 5.07
N ARG A 87 15.34 -4.69 6.37
CA ARG A 87 16.69 -4.59 6.93
C ARG A 87 16.91 -5.71 7.92
N GLY A 88 18.07 -6.34 7.86
CA GLY A 88 18.44 -7.45 8.73
C GLY A 88 19.72 -8.12 8.26
N LYS A 89 20.07 -9.23 8.90
CA LYS A 89 21.18 -10.09 8.51
C LYS A 89 20.60 -11.30 7.77
N CYS A 90 20.54 -11.22 6.45
CA CYS A 90 20.05 -12.31 5.60
C CYS A 90 21.23 -13.15 5.12
N GLU A 91 21.51 -14.25 5.82
CA GLU A 91 22.57 -15.20 5.49
C GLU A 91 21.99 -16.55 5.07
N ARG A 92 22.76 -17.35 4.33
CA ARG A 92 22.40 -18.75 4.10
C ARG A 92 22.38 -19.48 5.44
N CYS A 93 21.33 -20.24 5.69
CA CYS A 93 21.18 -20.99 6.93
C CYS A 93 21.06 -22.50 6.66
N SER A 94 21.31 -23.30 7.69
CA SER A 94 21.11 -24.75 7.70
C SER A 94 19.94 -25.13 8.61
N TYR A 95 19.23 -26.20 8.27
CA TYR A 95 18.14 -26.76 9.09
C TYR A 95 18.65 -27.30 10.43
N ALA A 96 19.90 -27.76 10.49
CA ALA A 96 20.49 -28.33 11.70
C ALA A 96 20.69 -27.28 12.81
N GLY A 97 20.56 -27.72 14.06
CA GLY A 97 20.74 -26.89 15.26
C GLY A 97 19.53 -26.02 15.62
N THR A 98 19.54 -25.45 16.83
CA THR A 98 18.44 -24.64 17.36
C THR A 98 18.08 -23.48 16.44
N PHE A 99 16.78 -23.23 16.27
CA PHE A 99 16.25 -22.14 15.47
C PHE A 99 16.08 -20.86 16.30
N THR A 100 16.29 -19.71 15.67
CA THR A 100 15.88 -18.39 16.17
C THR A 100 15.21 -17.63 15.04
N GLU A 101 14.39 -16.64 15.38
CA GLU A 101 13.63 -15.83 14.42
C GLU A 101 14.54 -15.07 13.43
N LYS A 102 15.82 -14.93 13.74
CA LYS A 102 16.82 -14.26 12.90
C LYS A 102 17.71 -15.23 12.09
N LYS A 103 17.59 -16.55 12.30
CA LYS A 103 18.50 -17.55 11.73
C LYS A 103 18.44 -17.62 10.21
N CYS A 104 17.25 -17.50 9.63
CA CYS A 104 16.96 -17.75 8.22
C CYS A 104 16.20 -16.59 7.58
N LEU A 105 16.57 -15.34 7.89
CA LEU A 105 15.94 -14.18 7.27
C LEU A 105 16.28 -14.10 5.77
N SER A 106 15.33 -13.60 4.98
CA SER A 106 15.47 -13.40 3.54
C SER A 106 14.96 -12.01 3.13
N ASN A 107 15.13 -11.68 1.85
CA ASN A 107 14.57 -10.47 1.24
C ASN A 107 15.15 -9.14 1.78
N CYS A 108 16.31 -9.16 2.44
CA CYS A 108 17.01 -7.94 2.85
C CYS A 108 17.37 -7.08 1.63
N GLY A 109 17.17 -5.76 1.72
CA GLY A 109 17.41 -4.83 0.62
C GLY A 109 16.22 -4.64 -0.33
N GLU A 110 15.22 -5.51 -0.23
CA GLU A 110 13.98 -5.43 -1.01
C GLU A 110 12.85 -4.76 -0.22
N ALA A 111 11.71 -4.50 -0.88
CA ALA A 111 10.48 -4.10 -0.20
C ALA A 111 10.12 -5.11 0.90
N SER A 112 9.84 -4.63 2.12
CA SER A 112 9.42 -5.52 3.23
C SER A 112 8.16 -6.32 2.91
N GLN A 113 7.27 -5.74 2.09
CA GLN A 113 6.19 -6.43 1.40
C GLN A 113 6.00 -5.78 0.03
N ARG A 114 6.14 -6.58 -1.04
CA ARG A 114 5.95 -6.15 -2.43
C ARG A 114 4.55 -6.44 -2.96
N TRP A 115 4.04 -7.63 -2.63
CA TRP A 115 2.77 -8.19 -3.10
C TRP A 115 1.72 -8.22 -2.00
#